data_AF-Q022N9-F1
#
_entry.id   AF-Q022N9-F1
#
_cell.length_a   1.000
_cell.length_b   1.000
_cell.length_c   1.000
_cell.angle_alpha   90.00
_cell.angle_beta   90.00
_cell.angle_gamma   90.00
#
_symmetry.space_group_name_H-M   'P 1'
#
loop_
_entity.id
_entity.type
_entity.pdbx_description
1 polymer ?
#
loop_
_entity_poly.entity_id
_entity_poly.type
_entity_poly.pdbx_seq_one_letter_code
_entity_poly.pdbx_strand_id
1 'polypeptide(L)'
;MSNDDIERPFDSIESAHEYMTLLANTALDSIVELSHDRDLALREGQQRRAQAIELAIFKLKILGCHIFKGRRALNDLRILRRLILNERLTLENIIASM
;
A
#
# COMPACT_ATOMS: atom_id res chain seq x y z
N MET A 1 10.87 25.36 -13.13
CA MET A 1 11.11 24.12 -12.37
C MET A 1 10.37 23.04 -13.12
N SER A 2 11.09 22.03 -13.59
CA SER A 2 10.59 20.98 -14.48
C SER A 2 9.46 20.20 -13.81
N ASN A 3 8.40 19.92 -14.57
CA ASN A 3 7.22 19.15 -14.18
C ASN A 3 7.52 17.64 -14.01
N ASP A 4 8.78 17.30 -13.72
CA ASP A 4 9.35 15.94 -13.68
C ASP A 4 9.36 15.35 -12.26
N ASP A 5 9.09 16.16 -11.23
CA ASP A 5 9.04 15.75 -9.82
C ASP A 5 7.64 15.31 -9.36
N ILE A 6 6.69 15.13 -10.29
CA ILE A 6 5.44 14.44 -9.96
C ILE A 6 5.84 12.96 -9.85
N GLU A 7 6.04 12.45 -8.64
CA GLU A 7 6.04 11.01 -8.39
C GLU A 7 4.84 10.45 -9.15
N ARG A 8 5.09 9.57 -10.13
CA ARG A 8 4.05 8.99 -10.98
C ARG A 8 3.72 7.60 -10.43
N PRO A 9 2.89 7.49 -9.39
CA PRO A 9 2.66 6.24 -8.67
C PRO A 9 2.13 5.12 -9.55
N PHE A 10 1.62 5.42 -10.75
CA PHE A 10 0.96 4.44 -11.62
C PHE A 10 1.56 4.33 -13.02
N ASP A 11 2.76 4.85 -13.26
CA ASP A 11 3.43 4.77 -14.57
C ASP A 11 3.97 3.36 -14.87
N SER A 12 4.20 2.54 -13.86
CA SER A 12 4.70 1.18 -13.99
C SER A 12 4.13 0.25 -12.93
N ILE A 13 4.28 -1.07 -13.13
CA ILE A 13 3.93 -2.08 -12.12
C ILE A 13 4.81 -1.88 -10.87
N GLU A 14 6.05 -1.44 -11.08
CA GLU A 14 7.02 -1.17 -10.03
C GLU A 14 6.59 0.00 -9.13
N SER A 15 6.28 1.14 -9.73
CA SER A 15 5.78 2.32 -9.02
C SER A 15 4.43 2.07 -8.36
N ALA A 16 3.54 1.29 -9.00
CA ALA A 16 2.25 0.93 -8.41
C ALA A 16 2.42 0.03 -7.18
N HIS A 17 3.40 -0.88 -7.21
CA HIS A 17 3.74 -1.72 -6.05
C HIS A 17 4.30 -0.88 -4.89
N GLU A 18 5.13 0.12 -5.19
CA GLU A 18 5.66 1.06 -4.19
C GLU A 18 4.55 1.92 -3.59
N TYR A 19 3.66 2.46 -4.42
CA TYR A 19 2.48 3.20 -3.97
C TYR A 19 1.61 2.39 -3.00
N MET A 20 1.39 1.09 -3.26
CA MET A 20 0.63 0.23 -2.34
C MET A 20 1.28 0.13 -0.94
N THR A 21 2.60 0.26 -0.85
CA THR A 21 3.30 0.30 0.45
C THR A 21 3.01 1.61 1.17
N LEU A 22 3.11 2.75 0.47
CA LEU A 22 2.77 4.06 1.03
C LEU A 22 1.31 4.08 1.50
N LEU A 23 0.38 3.63 0.66
CA LEU A 23 -1.04 3.58 0.98
C LEU A 23 -1.33 2.68 2.19
N ALA A 24 -0.63 1.55 2.34
CA ALA A 24 -0.75 0.69 3.51
C ALA A 24 -0.32 1.40 4.81
N ASN A 25 0.80 2.13 4.75
CA ASN A 25 1.31 2.89 5.90
C ASN A 25 0.33 4.01 6.29
N THR A 26 -0.12 4.81 5.31
CA THR A 26 -1.11 5.86 5.55
C THR A 26 -2.41 5.32 6.16
N ALA A 27 -2.89 4.18 5.68
CA ALA A 27 -4.08 3.54 6.25
C ALA A 27 -3.85 3.08 7.70
N LEU A 28 -2.64 2.59 8.03
CA LEU A 28 -2.29 2.19 9.40
C LEU A 28 -2.21 3.41 10.32
N ASP A 29 -1.56 4.49 9.89
CA ASP A 29 -1.45 5.74 10.66
C ASP A 29 -2.83 6.31 10.94
N SER A 30 -3.72 6.33 9.93
CA SER A 30 -5.12 6.74 10.09
C SER A 30 -5.89 5.87 11.10
N ILE A 31 -5.62 4.55 11.17
CA ILE A 31 -6.24 3.68 12.18
C ILE A 31 -5.77 4.07 13.59
N VAL A 32 -4.50 4.41 13.76
CA VAL A 32 -3.94 4.83 15.06
C VAL A 32 -4.57 6.14 15.52
N GLU A 33 -4.63 7.14 14.63
CA GLU A 33 -5.26 8.44 14.90
C GLU A 33 -6.75 8.29 15.26
N LEU A 34 -7.51 7.55 14.46
CA LEU A 34 -8.93 7.32 14.73
C LEU A 34 -9.15 6.52 16.01
N SER A 35 -8.24 5.62 16.39
CA SER A 35 -8.34 4.90 17.66
C SER A 35 -8.22 5.87 18.84
N HIS A 36 -7.32 6.86 18.75
CA HIS A 36 -7.22 7.92 19.75
C HIS A 36 -8.50 8.77 19.81
N ASP A 37 -9.02 9.18 18.65
CA ASP A 37 -10.25 9.99 18.57
C ASP A 37 -11.48 9.25 19.10
N ARG A 38 -11.57 7.93 18.86
CA ARG A 38 -12.61 7.08 19.41
C ARG A 38 -12.54 7.10 20.94
N ASP A 39 -11.36 6.92 21.51
CA ASP A 39 -11.18 6.86 22.96
C ASP A 39 -11.48 8.22 23.60
N LEU A 40 -11.16 9.33 22.93
CA LEU A 40 -11.57 10.67 23.34
C LEU A 40 -13.09 10.83 23.31
N ALA A 41 -13.75 10.43 22.21
CA ALA A 41 -15.20 10.51 22.08
C ALA A 41 -15.92 9.67 23.17
N LEU A 42 -15.37 8.52 23.55
CA LEU A 42 -15.88 7.71 24.65
C LEU A 42 -15.75 8.43 26.00
N ARG A 43 -14.59 9.05 26.29
CA ARG A 43 -14.36 9.84 27.51
C ARG A 43 -15.30 11.05 27.60
N GLU A 44 -15.63 11.67 26.47
CA GLU A 44 -16.55 12.80 26.38
C GLU A 44 -18.04 12.39 26.37
N GLY A 45 -18.35 11.09 26.50
CA GLY A 45 -19.73 10.58 26.48
C GLY A 45 -20.42 10.63 25.11
N GLN A 46 -19.67 10.89 24.03
CA GLN A 46 -20.17 11.02 22.66
C GLN A 46 -20.32 9.65 21.98
N GLN A 47 -21.22 8.81 22.50
CA GLN A 47 -21.38 7.41 22.05
C GLN A 47 -21.60 7.25 20.54
N ARG A 48 -22.46 8.08 19.94
CA ARG A 48 -22.74 8.02 18.49
C ARG A 48 -21.50 8.36 17.65
N ARG A 49 -20.67 9.29 18.11
CA ARG A 49 -19.41 9.64 17.43
C ARG A 49 -18.41 8.49 17.54
N ALA A 50 -18.26 7.90 18.73
CA ALA A 50 -17.39 6.75 18.93
C ALA A 50 -17.76 5.57 18.01
N GLN A 51 -19.05 5.27 17.87
CA GLN A 51 -19.55 4.24 16.94
C GLN A 51 -19.25 4.56 15.46
N ALA A 52 -19.40 5.82 15.05
CA ALA A 52 -19.06 6.24 13.70
C ALA A 52 -17.56 6.09 13.41
N ILE A 53 -16.70 6.43 14.38
CA ILE A 53 -15.25 6.25 14.27
C ILE A 53 -14.89 4.76 14.20
N GLU A 54 -15.55 3.92 15.00
CA GLU A 54 -15.35 2.47 14.94
C GLU A 54 -15.70 1.89 13.56
N LEU A 55 -16.78 2.37 12.94
CA LEU A 55 -17.13 2.01 11.56
C LEU A 55 -16.06 2.47 10.56
N ALA A 56 -15.49 3.67 10.73
CA ALA A 56 -14.40 4.15 9.88
C ALA A 56 -13.13 3.27 10.01
N ILE A 57 -12.75 2.91 11.24
CA ILE A 57 -11.64 1.97 11.50
C ILE A 57 -11.91 0.62 10.82
N PHE A 58 -13.13 0.10 10.92
CA PHE A 58 -13.51 -1.14 10.23
C PHE A 58 -13.33 -1.04 8.71
N LYS A 59 -13.76 0.09 8.10
CA LYS A 59 -13.55 0.33 6.67
C LYS A 59 -12.07 0.43 6.29
N LEU A 60 -11.23 1.04 7.13
CA LEU A 60 -9.78 1.08 6.92
C LEU A 60 -9.15 -0.32 7.00
N LYS A 61 -9.61 -1.19 7.90
CA LYS A 61 -9.16 -2.59 7.94
C LYS A 61 -9.52 -3.36 6.66
N ILE A 62 -10.72 -3.13 6.12
CA ILE A 62 -11.13 -3.69 4.82
C ILE A 62 -10.21 -3.17 3.72
N LEU A 63 -9.97 -1.86 3.67
CA LEU A 63 -9.07 -1.24 2.71
C LEU A 63 -7.67 -1.86 2.79
N GLY A 64 -7.12 -2.04 4.00
CA GLY A 64 -5.83 -2.72 4.23
C GLY A 64 -5.77 -4.12 3.63
N CYS A 65 -6.85 -4.90 3.73
CA CYS A 65 -6.94 -6.22 3.09
C CYS A 65 -6.88 -6.14 1.55
N HIS A 66 -7.55 -5.16 0.95
CA HIS A 66 -7.49 -4.93 -0.49
C HIS A 66 -6.10 -4.45 -0.95
N ILE A 67 -5.47 -3.55 -0.19
CA ILE A 67 -4.10 -3.08 -0.46
C ILE A 67 -3.12 -4.25 -0.42
N PHE A 68 -3.21 -5.12 0.59
CA PHE A 68 -2.34 -6.29 0.70
C PHE A 68 -2.49 -7.24 -0.50
N LYS A 69 -3.74 -7.54 -0.90
CA LYS A 69 -4.03 -8.35 -2.08
C LYS A 69 -3.49 -7.72 -3.37
N GLY A 70 -3.70 -6.41 -3.54
CA GLY A 70 -3.20 -5.65 -4.68
C GLY A 70 -1.68 -5.66 -4.76
N ARG A 71 -1.00 -5.40 -3.64
CA ARG A 71 0.46 -5.45 -3.53
C ARG A 71 1.01 -6.83 -3.91
N ARG A 72 0.40 -7.91 -3.40
CA ARG A 72 0.81 -9.28 -3.76
C ARG A 72 0.65 -9.55 -5.26
N ALA A 73 -0.49 -9.19 -5.84
CA ALA A 73 -0.72 -9.34 -7.28
C ALA A 73 0.31 -8.55 -8.12
N LEU A 74 0.62 -7.31 -7.73
CA LEU A 74 1.63 -6.49 -8.41
C LEU A 74 3.03 -7.12 -8.30
N ASN A 75 3.39 -7.68 -7.14
CA ASN A 75 4.64 -8.41 -6.97
C ASN A 75 4.70 -9.65 -7.88
N ASP A 76 3.62 -10.42 -7.97
CA ASP A 76 3.54 -11.59 -8.85
C ASP A 76 3.71 -11.16 -10.32
N LEU A 77 3.08 -10.07 -10.74
CA LEU A 77 3.25 -9.51 -12.08
C LEU A 77 4.68 -9.05 -12.37
N ARG A 78 5.38 -8.44 -11.40
CA ARG A 78 6.81 -8.08 -11.51
C ARG A 78 7.66 -9.32 -11.77
N ILE A 79 7.39 -10.42 -11.07
CA ILE A 79 8.11 -11.69 -11.25
C ILE A 79 7.81 -12.29 -12.62
N LEU A 80 6.53 -12.33 -13.02
CA LEU A 80 6.12 -12.87 -14.32
C LEU A 80 6.74 -12.09 -15.50
N ARG A 81 6.78 -10.75 -15.41
CA ARG A 81 7.47 -9.91 -16.40
C ARG A 81 8.93 -10.33 -16.58
N ARG A 82 9.67 -10.51 -15.47
CA ARG A 82 11.08 -10.94 -15.50
C ARG A 82 11.26 -12.34 -16.11
N LEU A 83 10.31 -13.24 -15.88
CA LEU A 83 10.35 -14.60 -16.45
C LEU A 83 10.06 -14.58 -17.96
N ILE A 84 9.03 -13.85 -18.40
CA ILE A 84 8.65 -13.74 -19.82
C ILE A 84 9.78 -13.12 -20.64
N LEU A 85 10.45 -12.11 -20.07
CA LEU A 85 11.54 -11.40 -20.74
C LEU A 85 12.91 -12.08 -20.58
N ASN A 86 12.99 -13.25 -19.92
CA ASN A 86 14.23 -13.95 -19.58
C ASN A 86 15.28 -13.07 -18.85
N GLU A 87 14.83 -12.02 -18.15
CA GLU A 87 15.69 -11.06 -17.42
C GLU A 87 16.45 -11.72 -16.25
N ARG A 88 15.91 -12.82 -15.71
CA ARG A 88 16.59 -13.63 -14.68
C ARG A 88 17.75 -14.44 -15.24
N LEU A 89 17.58 -15.02 -16.43
CA LEU A 89 18.64 -15.75 -17.11
C LEU A 89 19.74 -14.81 -17.55
N THR A 90 19.43 -13.57 -17.93
CA THR A 90 20.47 -12.61 -18.34
C THR A 90 21.40 -12.25 -17.19
N LEU A 91 20.91 -12.09 -15.96
CA LEU A 91 21.78 -11.81 -14.81
C LEU A 91 22.65 -13.01 -14.41
N GLU A 92 22.09 -14.22 -14.40
CA GLU A 92 22.85 -15.47 -14.21
C GLU A 92 23.85 -15.71 -15.35
N ASN A 93 23.47 -15.43 -16.61
CA ASN A 93 24.33 -15.56 -17.78
C ASN A 93 25.42 -14.49 -17.80
N ILE A 94 25.16 -13.27 -17.33
CA ILE A 94 26.16 -12.21 -17.18
C ILE A 94 27.18 -12.62 -16.11
N ILE A 95 26.72 -13.14 -14.96
CA ILE A 95 27.60 -13.67 -13.91
C ILE A 95 28.39 -14.90 -14.39
N ALA A 96 27.80 -15.77 -15.21
CA ALA A 96 28.45 -16.97 -15.75
C ALA A 96 29.38 -16.70 -16.96
N SER A 97 29.33 -15.51 -17.56
CA SER A 97 30.21 -15.08 -18.67
C SER A 97 31.31 -14.10 -18.23
N MET A 98 31.34 -13.75 -16.95
CA MET A 98 32.47 -13.09 -16.27
C MET A 98 33.38 -14.13 -15.61
#